data_AF-A0A7C4KU86-F1
#
_entry.id   AF-A0A7C4KU86-F1
#
_cell.length_a   1.000
_cell.length_b   1.000
_cell.length_c   1.000
_cell.angle_alpha   90.00
_cell.angle_beta   90.00
_cell.angle_gamma   90.00
#
_symmetry.space_group_name_H-M   'P 1'
#
loop_
_entity.id
_entity.type
_entity.pdbx_description
1 polymer ?
#
loop_
_entity_poly.entity_id
_entity_poly.type
_entity_poly.pdbx_seq_one_letter_code
_entity_poly.pdbx_strand_id
1 'polypeptide(L)'
;MNTHLDATMADAREVGLDQLVRVIDNGSDAPGTILDDCSASFRQCFERADLIIAKGQGNFETLSGAGENIAFWFKVKCPVVARQVGMPVGTHALLPPTGPSPARAMAFDGGHP
;
A
#
# COMPACT_ATOMS: atom_id res chain seq x y z
N MET A 1 6.09 3.64 22.63
CA MET A 1 4.61 3.59 22.57
C MET A 1 4.26 4.02 21.17
N ASN A 2 3.73 3.10 20.34
CA ASN A 2 3.21 3.49 19.03
C ASN A 2 1.93 4.31 19.26
N THR A 3 1.96 5.60 18.95
CA THR A 3 0.81 6.52 19.10
C THR A 3 -0.05 6.58 17.83
N HIS A 4 0.27 5.77 16.82
CA HIS A 4 -0.43 5.67 15.55
C HIS A 4 -1.21 4.35 15.46
N LEU A 5 -2.32 4.35 14.69
CA LEU A 5 -3.17 3.18 14.46
C LEU A 5 -2.59 2.22 13.39
N ASP A 6 -1.26 2.23 13.22
CA ASP A 6 -0.55 1.39 12.26
C ASP A 6 -0.30 0.01 12.86
N ALA A 7 -0.46 -1.02 12.04
CA ALA A 7 -0.27 -2.40 12.45
C ALA A 7 1.22 -2.74 12.58
N THR A 8 1.56 -3.46 13.65
CA THR A 8 2.92 -3.88 13.97
C THR A 8 3.15 -5.37 13.68
N MET A 9 4.40 -5.81 13.76
CA MET A 9 4.75 -7.23 13.73
C MET A 9 4.06 -8.05 14.84
N ALA A 10 3.73 -7.44 15.98
CA ALA A 10 3.01 -8.12 17.05
C ALA A 10 1.55 -8.38 16.64
N ASP A 11 0.88 -7.38 16.07
CA ASP A 11 -0.50 -7.50 15.57
C ASP A 11 -0.59 -8.56 14.45
N ALA A 12 0.39 -8.58 13.53
CA ALA A 12 0.46 -9.56 12.46
C ALA A 12 0.58 -11.01 12.98
N ARG A 13 1.36 -11.22 14.06
CA ARG A 13 1.49 -12.52 14.72
C ARG A 13 0.24 -12.92 15.48
N GLU A 14 -0.40 -11.97 16.16
CA GLU A 14 -1.62 -12.19 16.94
C GLU A 14 -2.74 -12.76 16.05
N VAL A 15 -2.89 -12.22 14.84
CA VAL A 15 -3.90 -12.68 13.88
C VAL A 15 -3.41 -13.85 12.99
N GLY A 16 -2.18 -14.34 13.19
CA GLY A 16 -1.58 -15.43 12.42
C GLY A 16 -1.26 -15.11 10.96
N LEU A 17 -1.14 -13.82 10.60
CA LEU A 17 -0.84 -13.41 9.22
C LEU A 17 0.55 -13.86 8.78
N ASP A 18 1.51 -13.89 9.70
CA ASP A 18 2.88 -14.36 9.48
C ASP A 18 2.99 -15.85 9.17
N GLN A 19 1.92 -16.62 9.43
CA GLN A 19 1.82 -18.03 9.06
C GLN A 19 1.29 -18.23 7.63
N LEU A 20 0.63 -17.22 7.07
CA LEU A 20 0.00 -17.27 5.74
C LEU A 20 0.89 -16.65 4.67
N VAL A 21 1.58 -15.56 5.02
CA VAL A 21 2.42 -14.80 4.09
C VAL A 21 3.70 -14.34 4.78
N ARG A 22 4.72 -14.04 3.98
CA ARG A 22 5.92 -13.38 4.48
C ARG A 22 5.55 -11.97 4.95
N VAL A 23 5.66 -11.72 6.25
CA VAL A 23 5.50 -10.38 6.84
C VAL A 23 6.88 -9.75 7.01
N ILE A 24 7.00 -8.50 6.61
CA ILE A 24 8.20 -7.68 6.75
C ILE A 24 7.84 -6.39 7.47
N ASP A 25 8.72 -5.95 8.37
CA ASP A 25 8.65 -4.63 8.97
C ASP A 25 9.25 -3.60 7.99
N ASN A 26 8.64 -2.41 7.87
CA ASN A 26 9.23 -1.34 7.06
C ASN A 26 10.47 -0.74 7.77
N GLY A 27 10.53 -0.86 9.10
CA GLY A 27 11.64 -0.40 9.94
C GLY A 27 11.60 1.08 10.27
N SER A 28 10.49 1.78 9.99
CA SER A 28 10.27 3.19 10.32
C SER A 28 9.22 3.31 11.45
N ASP A 29 9.41 4.27 12.35
CA ASP A 29 8.43 4.64 13.40
C ASP A 29 7.54 5.82 12.94
N ALA A 30 7.69 6.27 11.68
CA ALA A 30 6.86 7.32 11.11
C ALA A 30 5.51 6.75 10.59
N PRO A 31 4.42 7.52 10.67
CA PRO A 31 3.16 7.10 10.07
C PRO A 31 3.27 7.01 8.55
N GLY A 32 2.77 5.90 7.98
CA GLY A 32 2.88 5.62 6.55
C GLY A 32 4.22 4.97 6.16
N THR A 33 4.72 5.28 4.96
CA THR A 33 5.96 4.68 4.43
C THR A 33 6.83 5.75 3.77
N ILE A 34 7.70 6.37 4.56
CA ILE A 34 8.74 7.27 4.05
C ILE A 34 9.92 6.41 3.61
N LEU A 35 10.08 6.20 2.31
CA LEU A 35 11.05 5.23 1.78
C LEU A 35 12.48 5.45 2.28
N ASP A 36 12.94 6.70 2.36
CA ASP A 36 14.29 7.04 2.83
C ASP A 36 14.54 6.70 4.30
N ASP A 37 13.48 6.61 5.11
CA ASP A 37 13.54 6.22 6.52
C ASP A 37 13.34 4.70 6.71
N CYS A 38 13.00 3.97 5.65
CA CYS A 38 12.76 2.54 5.71
C CYS A 38 14.05 1.71 5.63
N SER A 39 14.00 0.52 6.25
CA SER A 39 15.09 -0.45 6.24
C SER A 39 15.52 -0.83 4.80
N ALA A 40 16.80 -1.14 4.63
CA ALA A 40 17.32 -1.57 3.32
C ALA A 40 16.61 -2.83 2.79
N SER A 41 16.25 -3.77 3.68
CA SER A 41 15.51 -4.97 3.33
C SER A 41 14.09 -4.67 2.83
N PHE A 42 13.41 -3.69 3.43
CA PHE A 42 12.08 -3.28 2.99
C PHE A 42 12.16 -2.59 1.64
N ARG A 43 13.07 -1.62 1.47
CA ARG A 43 13.27 -0.90 0.20
C ARG A 43 13.57 -1.85 -0.95
N GLN A 44 14.45 -2.83 -0.75
CA GLN A 44 14.74 -3.83 -1.78
C GLN A 44 13.51 -4.69 -2.13
N CYS A 45 12.65 -5.02 -1.15
CA CYS A 45 11.40 -5.72 -1.43
C CYS A 45 10.41 -4.85 -2.19
N PHE A 46 10.30 -3.57 -1.80
CA PHE A 46 9.43 -2.58 -2.43
C PHE A 46 9.81 -2.35 -3.91
N GLU A 47 11.09 -2.14 -4.19
CA GLU A 47 11.62 -1.91 -5.54
C GLU A 47 11.40 -3.10 -6.49
N ARG A 48 11.33 -4.32 -5.96
CA ARG A 48 11.20 -5.56 -6.75
C ARG A 48 9.75 -6.01 -6.92
N ALA A 49 8.79 -5.35 -6.29
CA ALA A 49 7.39 -5.76 -6.35
C ALA A 49 6.80 -5.46 -7.74
N ASP A 50 6.04 -6.40 -8.30
CA ASP A 50 5.30 -6.17 -9.55
C ASP A 50 4.06 -5.29 -9.33
N LEU A 51 3.45 -5.37 -8.14
CA LEU A 51 2.29 -4.61 -7.71
C LEU A 51 2.37 -4.34 -6.21
N ILE A 52 2.06 -3.11 -5.81
CA ILE A 52 1.98 -2.70 -4.41
C ILE A 52 0.56 -2.26 -4.10
N ILE A 53 -0.02 -2.75 -3.00
CA ILE A 53 -1.30 -2.26 -2.49
C ILE A 53 -1.03 -1.46 -1.21
N ALA A 54 -0.94 -0.14 -1.36
CA ALA A 54 -0.72 0.79 -0.27
C ALA A 54 -2.05 1.09 0.47
N LYS A 55 -2.13 0.69 1.75
CA LYS A 55 -3.34 0.81 2.57
C LYS A 55 -3.28 2.03 3.46
N GLY A 56 -4.38 2.78 3.56
CA GLY A 56 -4.50 3.93 4.47
C GLY A 56 -3.96 5.24 3.89
N GLN A 57 -4.46 6.37 4.43
CA GLN A 57 -4.17 7.70 3.88
C GLN A 57 -2.69 8.09 4.08
N GLY A 58 -2.05 7.70 5.18
CA GLY A 58 -0.63 8.00 5.42
C GLY A 58 0.28 7.38 4.35
N ASN A 59 -0.02 6.15 3.90
CA ASN A 59 0.69 5.53 2.79
C ASN A 59 0.41 6.23 1.45
N PHE A 60 -0.81 6.73 1.22
CA PHE A 60 -1.07 7.56 0.04
C PHE A 60 -0.25 8.86 0.07
N GLU A 61 -0.23 9.57 1.19
CA GLU A 61 0.48 10.83 1.33
C GLU A 61 2.00 10.67 1.17
N THR A 62 2.57 9.55 1.62
CA THR A 62 4.02 9.29 1.60
C THR A 62 4.52 8.61 0.32
N LEU A 63 3.68 7.81 -0.36
CA LEU A 63 4.08 7.06 -1.55
C LEU A 63 3.48 7.59 -2.86
N SER A 64 2.64 8.63 -2.83
CA SER A 64 2.13 9.24 -4.07
C SER A 64 3.29 9.80 -4.90
N GLY A 65 3.48 9.28 -6.11
CA GLY A 65 4.61 9.61 -6.98
C GLY A 65 5.87 8.75 -6.77
N ALA A 66 5.86 7.81 -5.83
CA ALA A 66 7.01 6.93 -5.56
C ALA A 66 7.15 5.77 -6.57
N GLY A 67 6.13 5.48 -7.36
CA GLY A 67 6.15 4.42 -8.37
C GLY A 67 4.83 4.31 -9.14
N GLU A 68 4.88 3.67 -10.30
CA GLU A 68 3.73 3.55 -11.20
C GLU A 68 2.89 2.28 -10.95
N ASN A 69 3.42 1.32 -10.20
CA ASN A 69 2.81 0.02 -9.89
C ASN A 69 2.10 0.00 -8.51
N ILE A 70 1.75 1.16 -7.97
CA ILE A 70 1.15 1.30 -6.64
C ILE A 70 -0.35 1.58 -6.77
N ALA A 71 -1.17 0.69 -6.23
CA ALA A 71 -2.59 0.91 -6.00
C ALA A 71 -2.82 1.42 -4.57
N PHE A 72 -3.69 2.41 -4.40
CA PHE A 72 -4.00 2.98 -3.09
C PHE A 72 -5.41 2.61 -2.64
N TRP A 73 -5.55 2.07 -1.43
CA TRP A 73 -6.86 1.79 -0.82
C TRP A 73 -6.97 2.43 0.57
N PHE A 74 -7.79 3.46 0.68
CA PHE A 74 -7.94 4.22 1.92
C PHE A 74 -9.30 4.94 2.02
N LYS A 75 -9.62 5.46 3.21
CA LYS A 75 -10.74 6.39 3.40
C LYS A 75 -10.22 7.82 3.37
N VAL A 76 -10.84 8.71 2.59
CA VAL A 76 -10.51 10.13 2.55
C VAL A 76 -10.93 10.77 3.88
N LYS A 77 -9.97 11.25 4.67
CA LYS A 77 -10.22 11.79 6.03
C LYS A 77 -10.19 13.30 6.12
N CYS A 78 -9.60 14.01 5.15
CA CYS A 78 -9.43 15.46 5.22
C CYS A 78 -9.69 16.17 3.87
N PRO A 79 -10.04 17.48 3.89
CA PRO A 79 -10.29 18.24 2.67
C PRO A 79 -9.09 18.39 1.72
N VAL A 80 -7.86 18.29 2.25
CA VAL A 80 -6.63 18.37 1.43
C VAL A 80 -6.57 17.17 0.48
N VAL A 81 -6.66 15.96 1.04
CA VAL A 81 -6.65 14.73 0.25
C VAL A 81 -7.90 14.63 -0.63
N ALA A 82 -9.06 15.07 -0.14
CA ALA A 82 -10.29 15.14 -0.95
C ALA A 82 -10.10 15.92 -2.26
N ARG A 83 -9.40 17.07 -2.20
CA ARG A 83 -9.06 17.86 -3.38
C ARG A 83 -8.03 17.17 -4.28
N GLN A 84 -7.02 16.51 -3.69
CA GLN A 84 -5.99 15.80 -4.46
C GLN A 84 -6.56 14.64 -5.27
N VAL A 85 -7.51 13.90 -4.71
CA VAL A 85 -8.09 12.71 -5.37
C VAL A 85 -9.41 12.97 -6.08
N GLY A 86 -9.97 14.18 -5.95
CA GLY A 86 -11.26 14.56 -6.54
C GLY A 86 -12.46 13.81 -5.95
N MET A 87 -12.39 13.36 -4.69
CA MET A 87 -13.46 12.62 -4.01
C MET A 87 -13.87 13.30 -2.69
N PRO A 88 -15.15 13.22 -2.27
CA PRO A 88 -15.58 13.78 -0.99
C PRO A 88 -14.88 13.19 0.23
N VAL A 89 -14.78 13.97 1.31
CA VAL A 89 -14.35 13.45 2.63
C VAL A 89 -15.34 12.37 3.09
N GLY A 90 -14.81 11.26 3.60
CA GLY A 90 -15.57 10.09 4.03
C GLY A 90 -15.63 8.98 2.99
N THR A 91 -15.29 9.23 1.72
CA THR A 91 -15.27 8.23 0.66
C THR A 91 -14.20 7.17 0.90
N HIS A 92 -14.54 5.90 0.67
CA HIS A 92 -13.56 4.83 0.52
C HIS A 92 -13.03 4.82 -0.91
N ALA A 93 -11.80 5.27 -1.08
CA ALA A 93 -11.13 5.39 -2.37
C ALA A 93 -10.33 4.12 -2.69
N LEU A 94 -10.42 3.68 -3.94
CA LEU A 94 -9.49 2.76 -4.57
C LEU A 94 -8.90 3.48 -5.79
N LEU A 95 -7.64 3.85 -5.73
CA LEU A 95 -6.92 4.47 -6.84
C LEU A 95 -6.05 3.38 -7.50
N PRO A 96 -6.25 3.11 -8.81
CA PRO A 96 -5.45 2.12 -9.51
C PRO A 96 -4.01 2.62 -9.72
N PRO A 97 -3.06 1.70 -10.02
CA PRO A 97 -1.73 2.09 -10.46
C PRO A 97 -1.78 2.99 -11.70
N THR A 98 -0.82 3.91 -11.82
CA THR A 98 -0.72 4.82 -12.98
C THR A 98 0.00 4.19 -14.16
N GLY A 99 0.80 3.15 -13.92
CA GLY A 99 1.52 2.39 -14.92
C GLY A 99 0.62 1.41 -15.68
N PRO A 100 1.13 0.77 -16.74
CA PRO A 100 0.36 -0.19 -17.52
C PRO A 100 -0.12 -1.34 -16.63
N SER A 101 -1.43 -1.59 -16.64
CA SER A 101 -2.03 -2.69 -15.87
C SER A 101 -1.43 -4.04 -16.31
N PRO A 102 -0.93 -4.88 -15.38
CA PRO A 102 -0.49 -6.23 -15.71
C PRO A 102 -1.63 -7.10 -16.28
N ALA A 103 -2.88 -6.69 -16.11
CA ALA A 103 -4.06 -7.39 -16.64
C ALA A 103 -4.11 -7.47 -18.18
N ARG A 104 -3.29 -6.72 -18.91
CA ARG A 104 -3.18 -6.87 -20.37
C ARG A 104 -2.31 -8.05 -20.81
N ALA A 105 -1.53 -8.65 -19.91
CA ALA A 105 -0.70 -9.82 -20.18
C ALA A 105 -1.38 -11.16 -19.85
N MET A 106 -2.51 -11.14 -19.15
CA MET A 106 -3.31 -12.32 -18.84
C MET A 106 -4.67 -12.23 -19.52
N ALA A 107 -4.68 -12.31 -20.85
CA ALA A 107 -5.87 -12.77 -21.55
C ALA A 107 -6.11 -14.21 -21.08
N PHE A 108 -7.17 -14.42 -20.31
CA PHE A 108 -7.70 -15.74 -20.03
C PHE A 108 -8.07 -16.38 -21.38
N ASP A 109 -7.21 -17.25 -21.89
CA ASP A 109 -7.55 -18.14 -23.00
C ASP A 109 -8.58 -19.13 -22.46
N GLY A 110 -9.82 -19.00 -22.91
CA GLY A 110 -10.99 -19.68 -22.39
C GLY A 110 -11.03 -21.18 -22.70
N GLY A 111 -10.12 -21.96 -22.13
CA GLY A 111 -10.10 -23.41 -22.23
C GLY A 111 -10.52 -24.10 -20.94
N HIS A 112 -11.80 -24.45 -20.82
CA HIS A 112 -12.33 -25.39 -19.83
C HIS A 112 -12.08 -26.84 -20.31
N PRO A 113 -11.74 -27.80 -19.43
CA PRO A 113 -12.16 -29.19 -19.60
C PRO A 113 -13.49 -29.45 -18.90
#